data_AF-A0AAD5G5N2-F1
#
_entry.id   AF-A0AAD5G5N2-F1
#
_cell.length_a   1.000
_cell.length_b   1.000
_cell.length_c   1.000
_cell.angle_alpha   90.00
_cell.angle_beta   90.00
_cell.angle_gamma   90.00
#
_symmetry.space_group_name_H-M   'P 1'
#
loop_
_entity.id
_entity.type
_entity.pdbx_description
1 polymer ?
#
loop_
_entity_poly.entity_id
_entity_poly.type
_entity_poly.pdbx_seq_one_letter_code
_entity_poly.pdbx_strand_id
1 'polypeptide(L)'
;MAKDIEVASHEYSAKDYQDPPPADLFDAEELIKWSFYRSIIAEFIATLLFLYISVLTVIGYKSQTDPNHSTDQCIGVGILGIAWAFGGMTFALVYCTAGISGGHINPAITFGLFLARKVTLPRAVMYMLAQCSVVKEVMV
;
A
#
# COMPACT_ATOMS: atom_id res chain seq x y z
N MET A 1 -21.61 45.99 30.00
CA MET A 1 -22.08 44.63 29.68
C MET A 1 -20.89 43.85 29.15
N ALA A 2 -20.19 43.14 30.03
CA ALA A 2 -19.21 42.14 29.62
C ALA A 2 -20.00 40.96 29.05
N LYS A 3 -19.63 40.51 27.85
CA LYS A 3 -20.21 39.33 27.22
C LYS A 3 -19.25 38.19 27.53
N ASP A 4 -19.61 37.37 28.51
CA ASP A 4 -18.84 36.19 28.88
C ASP A 4 -18.77 35.25 27.66
N ILE A 5 -17.55 35.08 27.15
CA ILE A 5 -17.24 34.07 26.15
C ILE A 5 -17.09 32.77 26.93
N GLU A 6 -18.14 31.97 26.96
CA GLU A 6 -18.03 30.56 27.33
C GLU A 6 -17.06 29.89 26.36
N VAL A 7 -15.83 29.67 26.84
CA VAL A 7 -14.90 28.75 26.21
C VAL A 7 -15.51 27.37 26.40
N ALA A 8 -16.31 26.93 25.43
CA ALA A 8 -16.71 25.55 25.30
C ALA A 8 -15.43 24.72 25.19
N SER A 9 -15.04 24.10 26.30
CA SER A 9 -14.05 23.04 26.33
C SER A 9 -14.57 21.96 25.38
N HIS A 10 -14.04 21.91 24.16
CA HIS A 10 -14.21 20.76 23.29
C HIS A 10 -13.66 19.55 24.06
N GLU A 11 -14.56 18.82 24.69
CA GLU A 11 -14.33 17.47 25.18
C GLU A 11 -13.76 16.70 23.99
N TYR A 12 -12.47 16.38 24.04
CA TYR A 12 -11.88 15.42 23.13
C TYR A 12 -12.61 14.11 23.37
N SER A 13 -13.62 13.84 22.56
CA SER A 13 -14.28 12.53 22.45
C SER A 13 -13.15 11.50 22.40
N ALA A 14 -13.05 10.70 23.47
CA ALA A 14 -12.04 9.66 23.58
C ALA A 14 -12.13 8.80 22.31
N LYS A 15 -11.01 8.61 21.62
CA LYS A 15 -10.96 7.84 20.37
C LYS A 15 -11.60 6.46 20.63
N ASP A 16 -12.69 6.15 19.94
CA ASP A 16 -13.35 4.82 19.99
C ASP A 16 -12.46 3.70 19.43
N TYR A 17 -11.35 4.04 18.78
CA TYR A 17 -10.35 3.08 18.35
C TYR A 17 -9.46 2.68 19.52
N GLN A 18 -9.77 1.54 20.12
CA GLN A 18 -8.80 0.83 20.96
C GLN A 18 -7.86 0.03 20.07
N ASP A 19 -6.57 0.29 20.24
CA ASP A 19 -5.54 -0.50 19.58
C ASP A 19 -5.68 -1.98 19.98
N PRO A 20 -5.66 -2.91 19.00
CA PRO A 20 -5.59 -4.32 19.33
C PRO A 20 -4.30 -4.60 20.12
N PRO A 21 -4.32 -5.62 21.01
CA PRO A 21 -3.14 -6.02 21.74
C PRO A 21 -1.97 -6.31 20.78
N PRO A 22 -0.72 -6.06 21.21
CA PRO A 22 0.44 -6.29 20.36
C PRO A 22 0.45 -7.75 19.89
N ALA A 23 0.68 -7.95 18.60
CA ALA A 23 0.74 -9.27 18.00
C ALA A 23 1.88 -10.08 18.61
N ASP A 24 1.63 -11.37 18.82
CA ASP A 24 2.67 -12.31 19.21
C ASP A 24 3.74 -12.37 18.11
N LEU A 25 5.01 -12.43 18.52
CA LEU A 25 6.12 -12.46 17.56
C LEU A 25 6.04 -13.69 16.66
N PHE A 26 5.59 -14.81 17.21
CA PHE A 26 5.44 -16.08 16.52
C PHE A 26 4.07 -16.68 16.82
N ASP A 27 3.22 -16.78 15.79
CA ASP A 27 1.99 -17.58 15.81
C ASP A 27 2.01 -18.52 14.59
N ALA A 28 2.38 -19.78 14.82
CA ALA A 28 2.44 -20.79 13.76
C ALA A 28 1.05 -21.34 13.40
N GLU A 29 0.05 -21.19 14.28
CA GLU A 29 -1.32 -21.63 14.00
C GLU A 29 -1.95 -20.83 12.86
N GLU A 30 -1.44 -19.62 12.62
CA GLU A 30 -1.85 -18.76 11.52
C GLU A 30 -1.61 -19.39 10.14
N LEU A 31 -0.59 -20.26 10.01
CA LEU A 31 -0.23 -20.94 8.76
C LEU A 31 -1.29 -21.94 8.29
N ILE A 32 -2.16 -22.39 9.20
CA ILE A 32 -3.24 -23.35 8.90
C ILE A 32 -4.52 -22.61 8.47
N LYS A 33 -4.63 -21.31 8.78
CA LYS A 33 -5.86 -20.55 8.53
C LYS A 33 -6.04 -20.26 7.04
N TRP A 34 -7.23 -20.53 6.52
CA TRP A 34 -7.55 -20.23 5.12
C TRP A 34 -7.49 -18.72 4.79
N SER A 35 -7.82 -17.87 5.77
CA SER A 35 -7.71 -16.41 5.64
C SER A 35 -6.28 -15.95 5.42
N PHE A 36 -5.28 -16.68 5.92
CA PHE A 36 -3.87 -16.37 5.74
C PHE A 36 -3.45 -16.51 4.26
N TYR A 37 -3.78 -17.63 3.63
CA TYR A 37 -3.51 -17.83 2.21
C TYR A 37 -4.24 -16.82 1.32
N ARG A 38 -5.51 -16.52 1.63
CA ARG A 38 -6.27 -15.48 0.93
C ARG A 38 -5.59 -14.11 1.03
N SER A 39 -5.04 -13.78 2.19
CA SER A 39 -4.33 -12.51 2.38
C SER A 39 -3.00 -12.45 1.61
N ILE A 40 -2.27 -13.56 1.51
CA ILE A 40 -1.04 -13.64 0.71
C ILE A 40 -1.35 -13.42 -0.78
N ILE A 41 -2.40 -14.07 -1.28
CA ILE A 41 -2.85 -13.91 -2.68
C ILE A 41 -3.28 -12.47 -2.95
N ALA A 42 -3.96 -11.82 -2.00
CA ALA A 42 -4.34 -10.42 -2.13
C ALA A 42 -3.12 -9.49 -2.26
N GLU A 43 -2.09 -9.69 -1.44
CA GLU A 43 -0.83 -8.94 -1.51
C GLU A 43 -0.08 -9.17 -2.84
N PHE A 44 -0.06 -10.42 -3.33
CA PHE A 44 0.53 -10.76 -4.63
C PHE A 44 -0.21 -10.06 -5.79
N ILE A 45 -1.54 -10.15 -5.84
CA ILE A 45 -2.34 -9.52 -6.91
C ILE A 45 -2.23 -7.99 -6.83
N ALA A 46 -2.26 -7.42 -5.63
CA ALA A 46 -2.12 -5.97 -5.45
C ALA A 46 -0.76 -5.46 -5.93
N THR A 47 0.33 -6.15 -5.58
CA THR A 47 1.67 -5.78 -6.04
C THR A 47 1.86 -5.97 -7.55
N LEU A 48 1.25 -7.01 -8.13
CA LEU A 48 1.22 -7.22 -9.58
C LEU A 48 0.53 -6.06 -10.30
N LEU A 49 -0.67 -5.69 -9.88
CA LEU A 49 -1.41 -4.59 -10.49
C LEU A 49 -0.71 -3.24 -10.28
N PHE A 50 -0.15 -3.02 -9.09
CA PHE A 50 0.61 -1.81 -8.77
C PHE A 50 1.81 -1.63 -9.71
N LEU A 51 2.66 -2.66 -9.84
CA LEU A 51 3.83 -2.59 -10.70
C LEU A 51 3.45 -2.54 -12.17
N TYR A 52 2.46 -3.32 -12.61
CA TYR A 52 2.00 -3.32 -13.99
C TYR A 52 1.56 -1.92 -14.44
N ILE A 53 0.65 -1.27 -13.70
CA ILE A 53 0.13 0.05 -14.08
C ILE A 53 1.21 1.13 -13.95
N SER A 54 1.98 1.14 -12.88
CA SER A 54 3.00 2.18 -12.65
C SER A 54 4.15 2.09 -13.66
N VAL A 55 4.70 0.89 -13.90
CA VAL A 55 5.79 0.68 -14.86
C VAL A 55 5.32 0.92 -16.29
N LEU A 56 4.12 0.44 -16.66
CA LEU A 56 3.55 0.71 -17.98
C LEU A 56 3.37 2.22 -18.23
N THR A 57 2.96 2.98 -17.21
CA THR A 57 2.86 4.44 -17.31
C THR A 57 4.22 5.08 -17.55
N VAL A 58 5.28 4.64 -16.86
CA VAL A 58 6.64 5.15 -17.03
C VAL A 58 7.20 4.83 -18.41
N ILE A 59 7.04 3.58 -18.87
CA ILE A 59 7.53 3.15 -20.20
C ILE A 59 6.74 3.86 -21.30
N GLY A 60 5.40 3.93 -21.17
CA GLY A 60 4.54 4.63 -22.12
C GLY A 60 4.90 6.11 -22.23
N TYR A 61 5.12 6.79 -21.09
CA TYR A 61 5.58 8.18 -21.08
C TYR A 61 6.93 8.36 -21.77
N LYS A 62 7.91 7.49 -21.47
CA LYS A 62 9.22 7.53 -22.14
C LYS A 62 9.13 7.30 -23.65
N SER A 63 8.26 6.40 -24.09
CA SER A 63 8.04 6.14 -25.51
C SER A 63 7.40 7.33 -26.23
N GLN A 64 6.55 8.11 -25.56
CA GLN A 64 5.88 9.29 -26.12
C GLN A 64 6.76 10.55 -26.13
N THR A 65 7.80 10.58 -25.31
CA THR A 65 8.71 11.74 -25.16
C THR A 65 10.06 11.54 -25.84
N ASP A 66 10.22 10.47 -26.63
CA ASP A 66 11.46 10.22 -27.38
C ASP A 66 11.70 11.32 -28.44
N PRO A 67 12.82 12.07 -28.36
CA PRO A 67 13.12 13.16 -29.29
C PRO A 67 13.33 12.70 -30.75
N ASN A 68 13.55 11.40 -30.99
CA ASN A 68 13.71 10.84 -32.34
C ASN A 68 12.38 10.48 -33.02
N HIS A 69 11.30 10.35 -32.23
CA HIS A 69 9.95 10.08 -32.71
C HIS A 69 9.14 11.36 -32.47
N SER A 70 9.04 12.20 -33.50
CA SER A 70 8.47 13.55 -33.52
C SER A 70 6.99 13.62 -33.12
N THR A 71 6.66 13.27 -31.88
CA THR A 71 5.41 13.60 -31.21
C THR A 71 5.67 14.75 -30.26
N ASP A 72 4.79 15.74 -30.29
CA ASP A 72 4.84 16.94 -29.47
C ASP A 72 5.06 16.56 -27.99
N GLN A 73 6.17 17.03 -27.39
CA GLN A 73 6.66 16.62 -26.06
C GLN A 73 5.64 16.89 -24.93
N CYS A 74 4.62 17.70 -25.23
CA CYS A 74 3.58 18.13 -24.32
C CYS A 74 2.33 17.21 -24.30
N ILE A 75 2.24 16.18 -25.15
CA ILE A 75 1.04 15.32 -25.25
C ILE A 75 1.00 14.20 -24.19
N GLY A 76 2.15 13.81 -23.63
CA GLY A 76 2.23 12.73 -22.64
C GLY A 76 1.61 13.07 -21.27
N VAL A 77 1.39 12.04 -20.46
CA VAL A 77 0.91 12.17 -19.06
C VAL A 77 1.81 13.03 -18.16
N GLY A 78 3.05 13.28 -18.58
CA GLY A 78 4.03 14.06 -17.83
C GLY A 78 4.53 13.34 -16.58
N ILE A 79 5.52 13.95 -15.92
CA ILE A 79 6.02 13.48 -14.62
C ILE A 79 4.91 13.53 -13.55
N LEU A 80 3.99 14.50 -13.67
CA LEU A 80 2.81 14.59 -12.80
C LEU A 80 1.89 13.37 -12.93
N GLY A 81 1.65 12.88 -14.15
CA GLY A 81 0.84 11.68 -14.37
C GLY A 81 1.51 10.41 -13.86
N ILE A 82 2.85 10.32 -13.94
CA ILE A 82 3.61 9.24 -13.30
C ILE A 82 3.39 9.28 -11.78
N ALA A 83 3.52 10.45 -11.15
CA ALA A 83 3.28 10.59 -9.71
C ALA A 83 1.86 10.18 -9.31
N TRP A 84 0.86 10.55 -10.12
CA TRP A 84 -0.53 10.11 -9.93
C TRP A 84 -0.73 8.61 -10.12
N ALA A 85 -0.02 7.97 -11.05
CA ALA A 85 -0.09 6.53 -11.23
C ALA A 85 0.42 5.79 -9.99
N PHE A 86 1.55 6.21 -9.40
CA PHE A 86 2.06 5.60 -8.18
C PHE A 86 1.15 5.86 -6.96
N GLY A 87 0.79 7.11 -6.71
CA GLY A 87 -0.03 7.48 -5.55
C GLY A 87 -1.48 6.99 -5.65
N GLY A 88 -2.10 7.20 -6.80
CA GLY A 88 -3.49 6.81 -7.07
C GLY A 88 -3.70 5.31 -7.05
N MET A 89 -2.79 4.53 -7.65
CA MET A 89 -2.89 3.06 -7.58
C MET A 89 -2.66 2.55 -6.15
N THR A 90 -1.72 3.12 -5.41
CA THR A 90 -1.52 2.76 -4.00
C THR A 90 -2.79 3.01 -3.20
N PHE A 91 -3.39 4.21 -3.33
CA PHE A 91 -4.64 4.55 -2.65
C PHE A 91 -5.78 3.57 -2.97
N ALA A 92 -6.01 3.29 -4.25
CA ALA A 92 -7.07 2.38 -4.68
C ALA A 92 -6.84 0.95 -4.18
N LEU A 93 -5.62 0.42 -4.30
CA LEU A 93 -5.32 -0.95 -3.92
C LEU A 93 -5.35 -1.13 -2.40
N VAL A 94 -4.85 -0.17 -1.62
CA VAL A 94 -4.96 -0.20 -0.16
C VAL A 94 -6.43 -0.21 0.24
N TYR A 95 -7.28 0.63 -0.36
CA TYR A 95 -8.71 0.64 -0.08
C TYR A 95 -9.37 -0.73 -0.36
N CYS A 96 -9.02 -1.38 -1.47
CA CYS A 96 -9.55 -2.70 -1.83
C CYS A 96 -9.03 -3.84 -0.94
N THR A 97 -7.77 -3.75 -0.49
CA THR A 97 -7.10 -4.86 0.21
C THR A 97 -7.04 -4.71 1.73
N ALA A 98 -7.36 -3.53 2.27
CA ALA A 98 -7.37 -3.26 3.70
C ALA A 98 -8.22 -4.28 4.49
N GLY A 99 -9.40 -4.64 3.98
CA GLY A 99 -10.29 -5.61 4.63
C GLY A 99 -9.88 -7.08 4.50
N ILE A 100 -8.85 -7.40 3.69
CA ILE A 100 -8.42 -8.77 3.43
C ILE A 100 -7.02 -9.02 3.98
N SER A 101 -6.03 -8.22 3.57
CA SER A 101 -4.62 -8.41 3.94
C SER A 101 -4.08 -7.36 4.90
N GLY A 102 -4.78 -6.23 5.07
CA GLY A 102 -4.26 -5.03 5.72
C GLY A 102 -3.66 -4.03 4.72
N GLY A 103 -3.58 -4.37 3.43
CA GLY A 103 -3.16 -3.48 2.36
C GLY A 103 -1.71 -2.99 2.50
N HIS A 104 -0.78 -3.91 2.71
CA HIS A 104 0.62 -3.53 2.91
C HIS A 104 1.29 -3.16 1.59
N ILE A 105 1.15 -3.99 0.56
CA ILE A 105 1.62 -3.83 -0.85
C ILE A 105 3.15 -3.62 -0.98
N ASN A 106 3.85 -3.37 0.13
CA ASN A 106 5.23 -2.95 0.15
C ASN A 106 5.95 -3.67 1.30
N PRO A 107 7.11 -4.29 1.03
CA PRO A 107 7.88 -4.99 2.05
C PRO A 107 8.34 -4.05 3.17
N ALA A 108 8.64 -2.78 2.88
CA ALA A 108 9.01 -1.80 3.89
C ALA A 108 7.84 -1.46 4.83
N ILE A 109 6.62 -1.39 4.31
CA ILE A 109 5.41 -1.18 5.11
C ILE A 109 5.19 -2.40 6.00
N THR A 110 5.20 -3.61 5.43
CA THR A 110 5.09 -4.86 6.18
C THR A 110 6.14 -4.95 7.30
N PHE A 111 7.39 -4.57 7.02
CA PHE A 111 8.47 -4.57 8.01
C PHE A 111 8.25 -3.53 9.11
N GLY A 112 7.79 -2.32 8.77
CA GLY A 112 7.46 -1.29 9.75
C GLY A 112 6.33 -1.72 10.70
N LEU A 113 5.26 -2.34 10.17
CA LEU A 113 4.18 -2.88 10.99
C LEU A 113 4.64 -4.07 11.86
N PHE A 114 5.57 -4.89 11.37
CA PHE A 114 6.19 -5.94 12.16
C PHE A 114 7.00 -5.37 13.35
N LEU A 115 7.82 -4.35 13.12
CA LEU A 115 8.55 -3.66 14.20
C LEU A 115 7.62 -2.99 15.22
N ALA A 116 6.47 -2.51 14.76
CA ALA A 116 5.41 -1.96 15.62
C ALA A 116 4.59 -3.04 16.37
N ARG A 117 4.93 -4.33 16.23
CA ARG A 117 4.18 -5.49 16.78
C ARG A 117 2.71 -5.48 16.38
N LYS A 118 2.42 -5.07 15.14
CA LYS A 118 1.07 -5.12 14.55
C LYS A 118 0.87 -6.34 13.64
N VAL A 119 1.95 -7.05 13.31
CA VAL A 119 1.99 -8.20 12.38
C VAL A 119 2.91 -9.27 12.96
N THR A 120 2.54 -10.55 12.82
CA THR A 120 3.35 -11.71 13.26
C THR A 120 4.53 -11.95 12.31
N LEU A 121 5.62 -12.58 12.78
CA LEU A 121 6.78 -12.87 11.92
C LEU A 121 6.43 -13.75 10.70
N PRO A 122 5.66 -14.86 10.82
CA PRO A 122 5.32 -15.69 9.67
C PRO A 122 4.54 -14.92 8.61
N ARG A 123 3.59 -14.07 9.01
CA ARG A 123 2.85 -13.20 8.10
C ARG A 123 3.75 -12.18 7.42
N ALA A 124 4.63 -11.54 8.17
CA ALA A 124 5.56 -10.56 7.64
C ALA A 124 6.47 -11.16 6.55
N VAL A 125 7.05 -12.33 6.82
CA VAL A 125 7.93 -13.02 5.85
C VAL A 125 7.16 -13.44 4.60
N MET A 126 5.99 -14.07 4.76
CA MET A 126 5.21 -14.55 3.61
C MET A 126 4.70 -13.39 2.74
N TYR A 127 4.32 -12.27 3.34
CA TYR A 127 3.94 -11.06 2.60
C TYR A 127 5.12 -10.49 1.82
N MET A 128 6.29 -10.35 2.44
CA MET A 128 7.49 -9.85 1.74
C MET A 128 7.89 -10.76 0.58
N LEU A 129 7.80 -12.07 0.75
CA LEU A 129 8.07 -13.02 -0.34
C LEU A 129 7.07 -12.87 -1.48
N ALA A 130 5.78 -12.75 -1.17
CA ALA A 130 4.73 -12.54 -2.17
C ALA A 130 4.84 -11.19 -2.90
N GLN A 131 5.23 -10.13 -2.18
CA GLN A 131 5.44 -8.81 -2.76
C GLN A 131 6.70 -8.77 -3.65
N CYS A 132 7.79 -9.41 -3.22
CA CYS A 132 9.06 -9.43 -3.97
C CYS A 132 9.08 -10.41 -5.14
N SER A 133 8.26 -11.47 -5.14
CA SER A 133 8.20 -12.42 -6.26
C SER A 133 7.73 -11.75 -7.55
N VAL A 134 6.80 -10.79 -7.45
CA VAL A 134 6.32 -10.00 -8.59
C VAL A 134 7.42 -9.13 -9.18
N VAL A 135 8.29 -8.55 -8.35
CA VAL A 135 9.40 -7.70 -8.84
C VAL A 135 10.33 -8.49 -9.76
N LYS A 136 10.58 -9.78 -9.46
CA LYS A 136 11.39 -10.66 -10.32
C LYS A 136 10.71 -10.98 -11.65
N GLU A 137 9.42 -11.27 -11.64
CA GLU A 137 8.68 -11.63 -12.86
C GLU A 137 8.45 -10.44 -13.80
N VAL A 138 8.35 -9.22 -13.28
CA VAL A 138 8.09 -8.02 -14.11
C VAL A 138 9.38 -7.37 -14.64
N MET A 139 10.53 -7.58 -13.98
CA MET A 139 11.80 -6.94 -14.35
C MET A 139 12.78 -7.84 -15.13
N VAL A 140 12.44 -9.12 -15.35
CA VAL A 140 13.22 -10.11 -16.13
C VAL A 140 12.49 -10.40 -17.44
#